data_AF-D9WIQ8-F1
#
_entry.id   AF-D9WIQ8-F1
#
_cell.length_a   1.000
_cell.length_b   1.000
_cell.length_c   1.000
_cell.angle_alpha   90.00
_cell.angle_beta   90.00
_cell.angle_gamma   90.00
#
_symmetry.space_group_name_H-M   'P 1'
#
loop_
_entity.id
_entity.type
_entity.pdbx_description
1 polymer ?
#
loop_
_entity_poly.entity_id
_entity_poly.type
_entity_poly.pdbx_seq_one_letter_code
_entity_poly.pdbx_strand_id
1 'polypeptide(L)'
;MKFDISPTGMHETGRKATRQGDDIDTDVRMLLDALDEAGLASDAPVAGALTRLSGDVQQKTGIMSSRVTRTVDGAAEATGIFDDGDHEMRGNAHQGIDRTNSPETGWLGPGGR
;
A
#
# COMPACT_ATOMS: atom_id res chain seq x y z
N MET A 1 16.87 0.16 30.96
CA MET A 1 16.21 -1.08 30.49
C MET A 1 16.92 -1.49 29.21
N LYS A 2 17.57 -2.66 29.18
CA LYS A 2 18.05 -3.25 27.91
C LYS A 2 16.90 -4.10 27.38
N PHE A 3 16.46 -3.84 26.15
CA PHE A 3 15.48 -4.71 25.50
C PHE A 3 16.19 -6.05 25.22
N ASP A 4 15.76 -7.14 25.87
CA ASP A 4 16.24 -8.52 25.64
C ASP A 4 15.61 -9.12 24.37
N ILE A 5 15.67 -8.39 23.25
CA ILE A 5 15.34 -8.96 21.94
C ILE A 5 16.66 -9.15 21.21
N SER A 6 17.04 -10.41 20.95
CA SER A 6 18.21 -10.69 20.14
C SER A 6 18.01 -10.11 18.74
N PRO A 7 19.08 -9.67 18.05
CA PRO A 7 18.99 -9.22 16.66
C PRO A 7 18.22 -10.22 15.76
N THR A 8 18.46 -11.51 15.95
CA THR A 8 17.73 -12.60 15.28
C THR A 8 16.22 -12.59 15.55
N GLY A 9 15.79 -12.31 16.79
CA GLY A 9 14.38 -12.20 17.15
C GLY A 9 13.70 -10.95 16.54
N MET A 10 14.45 -9.85 16.37
CA MET A 10 13.96 -8.68 15.65
C MET A 10 13.77 -8.95 14.15
N HIS A 11 14.70 -9.64 13.50
CA HIS A 11 14.57 -10.02 12.08
C HIS A 11 13.41 -11.01 11.83
N GLU A 12 13.23 -11.99 12.72
CA GLU A 12 12.08 -12.91 12.62
C GLU A 12 10.75 -12.17 12.80
N THR A 13 10.71 -11.23 13.74
CA THR A 13 9.54 -10.36 13.96
C THR A 13 9.28 -9.48 12.72
N GLY A 14 10.32 -8.91 12.12
CA GLY A 14 10.22 -8.15 10.87
C GLY A 14 9.65 -8.98 9.72
N ARG A 15 10.22 -10.17 9.46
CA ARG A 15 9.70 -11.10 8.44
C ARG A 15 8.27 -11.54 8.70
N LYS A 16 7.89 -11.72 9.96
CA LYS A 16 6.50 -12.03 10.34
C LYS A 16 5.57 -10.84 10.07
N ALA A 17 6.00 -9.62 10.41
CA ALA A 17 5.24 -8.41 10.16
C ALA A 17 5.05 -8.14 8.66
N THR A 18 6.07 -8.38 7.82
CA THR A 18 5.95 -8.29 6.36
C THR A 18 4.92 -9.28 5.82
N ARG A 19 5.02 -10.57 6.18
CA ARG A 19 4.05 -11.59 5.75
C ARG A 19 2.62 -11.26 6.16
N GLN A 20 2.43 -10.83 7.41
CA GLN A 20 1.11 -10.40 7.88
C GLN A 20 0.62 -9.15 7.14
N GLY A 21 1.54 -8.24 6.76
CA GLY A 21 1.22 -7.11 5.90
C GLY A 21 0.70 -7.55 4.54
N ASP A 22 1.36 -8.52 3.89
CA ASP A 22 0.96 -9.06 2.59
C ASP A 22 -0.40 -9.77 2.64
N ASP A 23 -0.66 -10.53 3.71
CA ASP A 23 -1.95 -11.18 3.96
C ASP A 23 -3.06 -10.13 4.09
N ILE A 24 -2.82 -9.06 4.87
CA ILE A 24 -3.80 -7.97 5.02
C ILE A 24 -4.01 -7.22 3.70
N ASP A 25 -2.97 -7.02 2.89
CA ASP A 25 -3.08 -6.38 1.59
C ASP A 25 -3.96 -7.20 0.63
N THR A 26 -3.85 -8.54 0.72
CA THR A 26 -4.70 -9.49 -0.01
C THR A 26 -6.16 -9.40 0.45
N ASP A 27 -6.41 -9.46 1.76
CA ASP A 27 -7.75 -9.36 2.34
C ASP A 27 -8.41 -8.02 2.00
N VAL A 28 -7.64 -6.92 1.99
CA VAL A 28 -8.13 -5.59 1.65
C VAL A 28 -8.52 -5.51 0.17
N ARG A 29 -7.75 -6.13 -0.75
CA ARG A 29 -8.14 -6.19 -2.17
C ARG A 29 -9.46 -6.95 -2.34
N MET A 30 -9.59 -8.11 -1.70
CA MET A 30 -10.83 -8.89 -1.72
C MET A 30 -12.02 -8.11 -1.16
N LEU A 31 -11.81 -7.35 -0.09
CA LEU A 31 -12.85 -6.48 0.48
C LEU A 31 -13.24 -5.35 -0.48
N LEU A 32 -12.27 -4.72 -1.14
CA LEU A 32 -12.52 -3.62 -2.07
C LEU A 32 -13.29 -4.11 -3.31
N ASP A 33 -12.95 -5.29 -3.83
CA ASP A 33 -13.67 -5.92 -4.92
C ASP A 33 -15.12 -6.22 -4.51
N ALA A 34 -15.33 -6.77 -3.30
CA ALA A 34 -16.68 -7.04 -2.78
C ALA A 34 -17.51 -5.75 -2.56
N LEU A 35 -16.87 -4.64 -2.13
CA LEU A 35 -17.52 -3.35 -2.00
C LEU A 35 -17.92 -2.75 -3.35
N ASP A 36 -17.10 -2.95 -4.38
CA ASP A 36 -17.40 -2.51 -5.75
C ASP A 36 -18.57 -3.32 -6.34
N GLU A 37 -18.53 -4.65 -6.23
CA GLU A 37 -19.63 -5.53 -6.65
C GLU A 37 -20.95 -5.17 -5.94
N ALA A 38 -20.90 -4.94 -4.62
CA ALA A 38 -22.06 -4.49 -3.86
C ALA A 38 -22.56 -3.12 -4.32
N GLY A 39 -21.64 -2.20 -4.68
CA GLY A 39 -21.97 -0.88 -5.22
C GLY A 39 -22.70 -0.96 -6.55
N LEU A 40 -22.25 -1.82 -7.46
CA LEU A 40 -22.88 -2.06 -8.77
C LEU A 40 -24.29 -2.66 -8.64
N ALA A 41 -24.53 -3.46 -7.60
CA ALA A 41 -25.83 -4.07 -7.33
C ALA A 41 -26.80 -3.16 -6.54
N SER A 42 -26.35 -1.98 -6.10
CA SER A 42 -27.08 -1.11 -5.18
C SER A 42 -27.67 0.13 -5.84
N ASP A 43 -28.70 0.71 -5.21
CA ASP A 43 -29.22 2.02 -5.60
C ASP A 43 -28.19 3.14 -5.36
N ALA A 44 -28.31 4.24 -6.11
CA ALA A 44 -27.34 5.33 -6.12
C ALA A 44 -26.90 5.87 -4.73
N PRO A 45 -27.78 6.04 -3.73
CA PRO A 45 -27.36 6.49 -2.40
C PRO A 45 -26.46 5.49 -1.67
N VAL A 46 -26.75 4.19 -1.84
CA VAL A 46 -26.00 3.09 -1.21
C VAL A 46 -24.67 2.89 -1.95
N ALA A 47 -24.68 2.90 -3.29
CA ALA A 47 -23.46 2.87 -4.09
C ALA A 47 -22.50 4.00 -3.69
N GLY A 48 -22.99 5.24 -3.55
CA GLY A 48 -22.17 6.37 -3.11
C GLY A 48 -21.64 6.25 -1.67
N ALA A 49 -22.34 5.52 -0.78
CA ALA A 49 -21.85 5.23 0.56
C ALA A 49 -20.75 4.15 0.54
N LEU A 50 -20.92 3.13 -0.28
CA LEU A 50 -19.93 2.06 -0.48
C LEU A 50 -18.64 2.62 -1.09
N THR A 51 -18.71 3.47 -2.12
CA THR A 51 -17.51 4.13 -2.69
C THR A 51 -16.74 4.94 -1.64
N ARG A 52 -17.43 5.66 -0.74
CA ARG A 52 -16.79 6.38 0.36
C ARG A 52 -16.10 5.43 1.33
N LEU A 53 -16.77 4.33 1.69
CA LEU A 53 -16.19 3.28 2.54
C LEU A 53 -14.94 2.66 1.89
N SER A 54 -14.96 2.38 0.59
CA SER A 54 -13.80 1.87 -0.16
C SER A 54 -12.61 2.82 -0.06
N GLY A 55 -12.85 4.13 -0.22
CA GLY A 55 -11.83 5.16 -0.06
C GLY A 55 -11.23 5.21 1.35
N ASP A 56 -12.07 5.12 2.38
CA ASP A 56 -11.63 5.09 3.79
C ASP A 56 -10.80 3.84 4.10
N VAL A 57 -11.19 2.68 3.57
CA VAL A 57 -10.44 1.43 3.69
C VAL A 57 -9.07 1.56 3.04
N GLN A 58 -9.00 2.02 1.78
CA GLN A 58 -7.74 2.24 1.07
C GLN A 58 -6.80 3.19 1.81
N GLN A 59 -7.33 4.31 2.30
CA GLN A 59 -6.53 5.30 3.04
C GLN A 59 -5.94 4.69 4.32
N LYS A 60 -6.76 4.00 5.12
CA LYS A 60 -6.31 3.42 6.40
C LYS A 60 -5.32 2.29 6.20
N THR A 61 -5.54 1.43 5.20
CA THR A 61 -4.59 0.35 4.87
C THR A 61 -3.27 0.92 4.38
N GLY A 62 -3.27 1.97 3.55
CA GLY A 62 -2.04 2.64 3.12
C GLY A 62 -1.24 3.24 4.28
N ILE A 63 -1.91 3.85 5.25
CA ILE A 63 -1.28 4.37 6.49
C ILE A 63 -0.69 3.21 7.31
N MET A 64 -1.43 2.11 7.45
CA MET A 64 -0.99 0.95 8.21
C MET A 64 0.23 0.29 7.57
N SER A 65 0.20 0.04 6.26
CA SER A 65 1.33 -0.50 5.49
C SER A 65 2.57 0.37 5.67
N SER A 66 2.43 1.70 5.52
CA SER A 66 3.52 2.65 5.75
C SER A 66 4.12 2.60 7.17
N ARG A 67 3.28 2.34 8.19
CA ARG A 67 3.73 2.18 9.58
C ARG A 67 4.47 0.87 9.78
N VAL A 68 3.96 -0.23 9.21
CA VAL A 68 4.60 -1.55 9.26
C VAL A 68 5.99 -1.48 8.62
N THR A 69 6.11 -0.93 7.40
CA THR A 69 7.39 -0.75 6.72
C THR A 69 8.37 0.06 7.56
N ARG A 70 7.94 1.21 8.10
CA ARG A 70 8.79 2.03 8.98
C ARG A 70 9.25 1.28 10.23
N THR A 71 8.39 0.46 10.83
CA THR A 71 8.75 -0.34 12.00
C THR A 71 9.73 -1.44 11.65
N VAL A 72 9.56 -2.11 10.50
CA VAL A 72 10.50 -3.13 10.02
C VAL A 72 11.85 -2.51 9.66
N ASP A 73 11.87 -1.38 8.95
CA ASP A 73 13.09 -0.65 8.58
C ASP A 73 13.84 -0.17 9.83
N GLY A 74 13.12 0.43 10.79
CA GLY A 74 13.71 0.87 12.05
C GLY A 74 14.24 -0.30 12.90
N ALA A 75 13.61 -1.47 12.81
CA ALA A 75 14.13 -2.69 13.44
C ALA A 75 15.42 -3.18 12.76
N ALA A 76 15.49 -3.16 11.43
CA ALA A 76 16.70 -3.51 10.69
C ALA A 76 17.86 -2.56 11.02
N GLU A 77 17.62 -1.25 10.99
CA GLU A 77 18.61 -0.21 11.31
C GLU A 77 19.15 -0.37 12.75
N ALA A 78 18.26 -0.61 13.73
CA ALA A 78 18.65 -0.78 15.14
C ALA A 78 19.50 -2.03 15.39
N THR A 79 19.40 -3.06 14.55
CA THR A 79 20.23 -4.27 14.67
C THR A 79 21.61 -4.16 14.03
N GLY A 80 21.88 -3.11 13.26
CA GLY A 80 23.19 -2.87 12.63
C GLY A 80 23.59 -3.88 11.56
N ILE A 81 22.69 -4.79 11.18
CA ILE A 81 22.88 -5.76 10.11
C ILE A 81 22.14 -5.20 8.89
N PHE A 82 22.85 -4.40 8.09
CA PHE A 82 22.58 -4.36 6.66
C PHE A 82 23.01 -5.73 6.16
N ASP A 83 22.04 -6.57 5.81
CA ASP A 83 22.32 -7.80 5.08
C ASP A 83 22.83 -7.38 3.70
N ASP A 84 24.15 -7.24 3.56
CA ASP A 84 24.85 -6.95 2.29
C ASP A 84 24.62 -8.07 1.24
N GLY A 85 23.76 -9.05 1.51
CA GLY A 85 23.47 -10.20 0.66
C GLY A 85 22.32 -10.03 -0.35
N ASP A 86 21.44 -9.05 -0.24
CA ASP A 86 20.23 -8.97 -1.09
C ASP A 86 19.93 -7.56 -1.64
N HIS A 87 21.01 -6.83 -1.95
CA HIS A 87 20.97 -5.54 -2.65
C HIS A 87 20.51 -5.62 -4.13
N GLU A 88 19.77 -6.66 -4.53
CA GLU A 88 19.18 -6.77 -5.88
C GLU A 88 17.78 -6.15 -6.00
N MET A 89 17.10 -5.79 -4.90
CA MET A 89 15.71 -5.29 -4.95
C MET A 89 15.57 -3.76 -4.76
N ARG A 90 16.65 -2.98 -4.95
CA ARG A 90 16.56 -1.50 -5.03
C ARG A 90 16.45 -0.95 -6.46
N GLY A 91 16.21 -1.80 -7.46
CA GLY A 91 15.81 -1.37 -8.80
C GLY A 91 14.34 -1.71 -9.06
N ASN A 92 13.47 -0.69 -9.12
CA ASN A 92 12.14 -0.69 -9.77
C ASN A 92 10.87 -0.66 -8.89
N ALA A 93 10.89 -0.08 -7.69
CA ALA A 93 9.63 0.32 -7.02
C ALA A 93 9.01 1.62 -7.59
N HIS A 94 9.53 2.16 -8.70
CA HIS A 94 9.00 3.35 -9.39
C HIS A 94 8.39 3.01 -10.77
N GLN A 95 7.65 1.91 -10.88
CA GLN A 95 6.75 1.70 -12.02
C GLN A 95 5.34 1.37 -11.52
N GLY A 96 4.42 2.31 -11.73
CA GLY A 96 3.03 2.27 -11.24
C GLY A 96 2.84 3.38 -10.21
N ILE A 97 2.36 4.57 -10.56
CA ILE A 97 1.20 4.84 -11.41
C ILE A 97 1.52 6.05 -12.28
N ASP A 98 1.66 5.86 -13.60
CA ASP A 98 1.53 6.96 -14.55
C ASP A 98 0.03 7.29 -14.65
N ARG A 99 -0.42 8.23 -13.81
CA ARG A 99 -1.76 8.82 -13.90
C ARG A 99 -1.78 9.82 -15.04
N THR A 100 -1.89 9.35 -16.29
CA THR A 100 -2.31 10.20 -17.41
C THR A 100 -3.22 9.47 -18.40
N ASN A 101 -4.26 8.80 -17.88
CA ASN A 101 -5.53 8.70 -18.59
C ASN A 101 -6.52 9.67 -17.91
N SER A 102 -6.44 10.95 -18.30
CA SER A 102 -7.54 11.90 -18.08
C SER A 102 -8.54 11.73 -19.22
N PRO A 103 -9.82 11.41 -18.96
CA PRO A 103 -10.85 11.53 -19.97
C PRO A 103 -11.24 13.01 -20.11
N GLU A 104 -10.94 13.53 -21.31
CA GLU A 104 -11.55 14.64 -22.05
C GLU A 104 -11.95 15.93 -21.29
N THR A 105 -11.32 17.05 -21.69
CA THR A 105 -12.07 18.30 -21.89
C THR A 105 -11.47 19.11 -23.04
N GLY A 106 -12.12 18.98 -24.20
CA GLY A 106 -12.44 20.02 -25.19
C GLY A 106 -11.48 21.19 -25.48
N TRP A 107 -11.22 21.31 -26.80
CA TRP A 107 -10.97 22.53 -27.57
C TRP A 107 -9.60 23.19 -27.41
N LEU A 108 -8.79 23.06 -28.46
CA LEU A 108 -8.39 24.19 -29.32
C LEU A 108 -7.73 23.64 -30.60
N GLY A 109 -8.29 24.03 -31.74
CA GLY A 109 -7.78 23.74 -33.07
C GLY A 109 -6.49 24.51 -33.41
N PRO A 110 -6.02 24.40 -34.66
CA PRO A 110 -4.62 24.62 -35.03
C PRO A 110 -4.28 26.09 -35.31
N GLY A 111 -3.08 26.51 -34.84
CA GLY A 111 -2.30 27.59 -35.45
C GLY A 111 -2.34 28.97 -34.77
N GLY A 112 -1.15 29.58 -34.62
CA GLY A 112 -1.02 31.04 -34.63
C GLY A 112 -0.15 31.67 -33.54
N ARG A 113 1.11 31.93 -33.91
CA ARG A 113 2.12 32.85 -33.34
C ARG A 113 2.87 32.42 -32.10
#